data_AF-A0A8S3YKJ9-F1
#
_entry.id   AF-A0A8S3YKJ9-F1
#
_cell.length_a   1.000
_cell.length_b   1.000
_cell.length_c   1.000
_cell.angle_alpha   90.00
_cell.angle_beta   90.00
_cell.angle_gamma   90.00
#
_symmetry.space_group_name_H-M   'P 1'
#
loop_
_entity.id
_entity.type
_entity.pdbx_description
1 polymer ?
#
loop_
_entity_poly.entity_id
_entity_poly.type
_entity_poly.pdbx_seq_one_letter_code
_entity_poly.pdbx_strand_id
1 'polypeptide(L)'
;MFSLKRKNGSLHQKHPESIFRLLKTEMEYEDVKKSLWHAFDLLDTSSHSQKTRSSQVPKTKLRVLTNNLGRLLGVDKAETIWDKVTDTSINFTQFIQVLSNNLLVGIDKNPESKVASLKAEIDHLCWLLCEKSYLQQIKSNKSADDQNDESQFTPTDGDTTVTIETVSDKELSGDAYFKLWKIFNFLVERAQDGSLLFPLRADIEEAERIAEQICQTVGLPVPKNKTLQKTGSVDVNDDTFLLDFTEFVRLILQRVSSQDDFAMISHGIGEVHEQIMSDIVRK
;
A
#
# COMPACT_ATOMS: atom_id res chain seq x y z
N MET A 1 -61.87 40.69 12.11
CA MET A 1 -60.43 40.96 12.25
C MET A 1 -59.69 39.62 12.29
N PHE A 2 -58.99 39.25 11.22
CA PHE A 2 -58.26 37.99 11.12
C PHE A 2 -56.91 38.10 11.83
N SER A 3 -56.64 37.18 12.76
CA SER A 3 -55.37 37.08 13.50
C SER A 3 -54.55 35.92 12.94
N LEU A 4 -53.47 36.24 12.22
CA LEU A 4 -52.47 35.28 11.74
C LEU A 4 -51.50 34.91 12.88
N LYS A 5 -51.53 33.65 13.31
CA LYS A 5 -50.44 33.03 14.10
C LYS A 5 -49.36 32.50 13.16
N ARG A 6 -48.18 33.14 13.13
CA ARG A 6 -46.97 32.58 12.52
C ARG A 6 -46.32 31.58 13.47
N LYS A 7 -46.13 30.33 13.03
CA LYS A 7 -45.25 29.34 13.67
C LYS A 7 -43.81 29.60 13.20
N ASN A 8 -42.93 29.97 14.13
CA ASN A 8 -41.49 30.00 13.88
C ASN A 8 -40.94 28.57 13.97
N GLY A 9 -40.54 28.01 12.83
CA GLY A 9 -39.71 26.81 12.77
C GLY A 9 -38.26 27.17 13.06
N SER A 10 -37.71 26.60 14.13
CA SER A 10 -36.30 26.72 14.49
C SER A 10 -35.47 25.86 13.54
N LEU A 11 -34.75 26.50 12.61
CA LEU A 11 -33.67 25.87 11.85
C LEU A 11 -32.51 25.66 12.82
N HIS A 12 -32.28 24.41 13.23
CA HIS A 12 -31.04 24.02 13.90
C HIS A 12 -29.85 24.26 12.97
N GLN A 13 -29.09 25.32 13.23
CA GLN A 13 -27.74 25.50 12.71
C GLN A 13 -26.85 24.39 13.26
N LYS A 14 -26.42 23.47 12.39
CA LYS A 14 -25.35 22.51 12.70
C LYS A 14 -24.06 23.32 12.96
N HIS A 15 -23.46 23.12 14.12
CA HIS A 15 -22.33 23.90 14.63
C HIS A 15 -21.08 23.70 13.75
N PRO A 16 -20.36 24.78 13.35
CA PRO A 16 -19.17 24.69 12.51
C PRO A 16 -18.00 23.92 13.17
N GLU A 17 -17.97 23.82 14.50
CA GLU A 17 -16.95 23.05 15.23
C GLU A 17 -16.97 21.54 14.95
N SER A 18 -18.12 20.98 14.58
CA SER A 18 -18.21 19.57 14.20
C SER A 18 -17.52 19.30 12.86
N ILE A 19 -17.57 20.26 11.93
CA ILE A 19 -16.93 20.14 10.60
C ILE A 19 -15.41 20.26 10.72
N PHE A 20 -14.90 21.19 11.53
CA PHE A 20 -13.47 21.35 11.76
C PHE A 20 -12.83 20.15 12.50
N ARG A 21 -13.55 19.49 13.44
CA ARG A 21 -13.07 18.24 14.04
C ARG A 21 -13.00 17.10 13.03
N LEU A 22 -14.02 16.95 12.19
CA LEU A 22 -14.06 15.89 11.17
C LEU A 22 -12.92 16.03 10.14
N LEU A 23 -12.66 17.25 9.66
CA LEU A 23 -11.57 17.52 8.71
C LEU A 23 -10.17 17.32 9.33
N LYS A 24 -10.00 17.62 10.63
CA LYS A 24 -8.74 17.38 11.33
C LYS A 24 -8.46 15.89 11.54
N THR A 25 -9.50 15.12 11.88
CA THR A 25 -9.41 13.66 12.02
C THR A 25 -9.13 12.96 10.69
N GLU A 26 -9.61 13.48 9.55
CA GLU A 26 -9.34 12.89 8.23
C GLU A 26 -7.86 12.93 7.84
N MET A 27 -7.13 14.00 8.18
CA MET A 27 -5.67 14.09 7.95
C MET A 27 -4.84 13.24 8.93
N GLU A 28 -5.33 13.01 10.16
CA GLU A 28 -4.53 12.38 11.22
C GLU A 28 -4.36 10.86 11.06
N TYR A 29 -5.22 10.23 10.25
CA TYR A 29 -5.25 8.78 10.04
C TYR A 29 -4.91 8.35 8.60
N GLU A 30 -4.33 9.24 7.80
CA GLU A 30 -4.03 8.92 6.40
C GLU A 30 -3.14 7.69 6.23
N ASP A 31 -2.06 7.58 7.00
CA ASP A 31 -1.15 6.42 6.89
C ASP A 31 -1.85 5.12 7.30
N VAL A 32 -2.65 5.18 8.37
CA VAL A 32 -3.49 4.04 8.78
C VAL A 32 -4.47 3.66 7.66
N LYS A 33 -5.06 4.65 6.98
CA LYS A 33 -5.99 4.43 5.88
C LYS A 33 -5.30 3.76 4.69
N LYS A 34 -4.07 4.13 4.34
CA LYS A 34 -3.27 3.46 3.30
C LYS A 34 -3.00 2.00 3.67
N SER A 35 -2.58 1.75 4.89
CA SER A 35 -2.30 0.38 5.37
C SER A 35 -3.55 -0.50 5.38
N LEU A 36 -4.68 0.06 5.84
CA LEU A 36 -5.99 -0.58 5.80
C LEU A 36 -6.47 -0.83 4.37
N TRP A 37 -6.14 0.04 3.41
CA TRP A 37 -6.44 -0.19 2.00
C TRP A 37 -5.74 -1.45 1.49
N HIS A 38 -4.45 -1.64 1.78
CA HIS A 38 -3.73 -2.84 1.32
C HIS A 38 -4.38 -4.12 1.85
N ALA A 39 -4.71 -4.13 3.15
CA ALA A 39 -5.40 -5.26 3.76
C ALA A 39 -6.80 -5.48 3.15
N PHE A 40 -7.54 -4.41 2.87
CA PHE A 40 -8.85 -4.49 2.23
C PHE A 40 -8.78 -5.02 0.80
N ASP A 41 -7.89 -4.46 -0.03
CA ASP A 41 -7.69 -4.85 -1.43
C ASP A 41 -7.31 -6.33 -1.54
N LEU A 42 -6.47 -6.82 -0.63
CA LEU A 42 -6.13 -8.23 -0.53
C LEU A 42 -7.34 -9.12 -0.22
N LEU A 43 -8.25 -8.68 0.65
CA LEU A 43 -9.43 -9.46 1.03
C LEU A 43 -10.47 -9.51 -0.09
N ASP A 44 -10.41 -8.60 -1.06
CA ASP A 44 -11.25 -8.63 -2.26
C ASP A 44 -10.77 -9.74 -3.21
N THR A 45 -11.15 -10.99 -2.94
CA THR A 45 -10.75 -12.17 -3.74
C THR A 45 -11.32 -12.19 -5.16
N SER A 46 -12.31 -11.34 -5.48
CA SER A 46 -12.81 -11.24 -6.85
C SER A 46 -11.75 -10.60 -7.79
N SER A 47 -10.77 -9.90 -7.22
CA SER A 47 -9.68 -9.24 -7.95
C SER A 47 -8.61 -10.19 -8.50
N HIS A 48 -8.47 -11.40 -7.94
CA HIS A 48 -7.33 -12.28 -8.27
C HIS A 48 -7.50 -13.06 -9.58
N SER A 49 -8.71 -13.10 -10.15
CA SER A 49 -9.01 -13.88 -11.37
C SER A 49 -9.51 -13.05 -12.55
N GLN A 50 -9.81 -11.76 -12.34
CA GLN A 50 -10.29 -10.88 -13.39
C GLN A 50 -9.60 -9.52 -13.29
N LYS A 51 -9.19 -8.95 -14.44
CA LYS A 51 -8.65 -7.57 -14.56
C LYS A 51 -9.60 -6.48 -14.00
N THR A 52 -10.83 -6.84 -13.66
CA THR A 52 -11.83 -5.96 -13.05
C THR A 52 -11.91 -6.22 -11.54
N ARG A 53 -11.31 -5.34 -10.74
CA ARG A 53 -11.47 -5.34 -9.28
C ARG A 53 -12.93 -5.03 -8.95
N SER A 54 -13.64 -5.91 -8.23
CA SER A 54 -15.02 -5.59 -7.82
C SER A 54 -15.08 -4.41 -6.86
N SER A 55 -13.97 -4.13 -6.18
CA SER A 55 -13.84 -3.08 -5.16
C SER A 55 -14.75 -3.31 -3.96
N GLN A 56 -15.12 -4.57 -3.70
CA GLN A 56 -16.01 -4.95 -2.61
C GLN A 56 -15.57 -6.23 -1.89
N VAL A 57 -15.69 -6.22 -0.57
CA VAL A 57 -15.27 -7.33 0.30
C VAL A 57 -16.48 -7.85 1.09
N PRO A 58 -16.68 -9.18 1.19
CA PRO A 58 -17.71 -9.75 2.05
C PRO A 58 -17.49 -9.42 3.54
N LYS A 59 -18.56 -9.10 4.27
CA LYS A 59 -18.49 -8.79 5.73
C LYS A 59 -17.74 -9.84 6.54
N THR A 60 -17.88 -11.12 6.19
CA THR A 60 -17.26 -12.24 6.92
C THR A 60 -15.75 -12.12 6.97
N LYS A 61 -15.12 -11.62 5.91
CA LYS A 61 -13.67 -11.37 5.88
C LYS A 61 -13.30 -10.13 6.67
N LEU A 62 -14.08 -9.06 6.53
CA LEU A 62 -13.87 -7.82 7.27
C LEU A 62 -13.99 -8.03 8.78
N ARG A 63 -14.90 -8.90 9.24
CA ARG A 63 -15.02 -9.27 10.66
C ARG A 63 -13.71 -9.78 11.27
N VAL A 64 -12.95 -10.59 10.54
CA VAL A 64 -11.68 -11.13 11.04
C VAL A 64 -10.65 -10.02 11.21
N LEU A 65 -10.49 -9.17 10.18
CA LEU A 65 -9.61 -8.00 10.25
C LEU A 65 -10.02 -7.04 11.39
N THR A 66 -11.31 -6.74 11.50
CA THR A 66 -11.85 -5.86 12.55
C THR A 66 -11.67 -6.44 13.95
N ASN A 67 -11.80 -7.75 14.16
CA ASN A 67 -11.51 -8.38 15.45
C ASN A 67 -10.01 -8.25 15.82
N ASN A 68 -9.10 -8.42 14.86
CA ASN A 68 -7.66 -8.24 15.12
C ASN A 68 -7.34 -6.78 15.46
N LEU A 69 -7.90 -5.82 14.72
CA LEU A 69 -7.79 -4.39 15.06
C LEU A 69 -8.40 -4.07 16.43
N GLY A 70 -9.54 -4.69 16.76
CA GLY A 70 -10.19 -4.59 18.06
C GLY A 70 -9.27 -5.00 19.20
N ARG A 71 -8.60 -6.15 19.08
CA ARG A 71 -7.64 -6.62 20.08
C ARG A 71 -6.47 -5.66 20.29
N LEU A 72 -5.90 -5.11 19.21
CA LEU A 72 -4.84 -4.10 19.30
C LEU A 72 -5.31 -2.85 20.04
N LEU A 73 -6.56 -2.44 19.80
CA LEU A 73 -7.14 -1.23 20.39
C LEU A 73 -7.81 -1.47 21.75
N GLY A 74 -7.79 -2.70 22.28
CA GLY A 74 -8.46 -3.06 23.53
C GLY A 74 -9.99 -3.00 23.46
N VAL A 75 -10.57 -3.20 22.28
CA VAL A 75 -12.02 -3.25 22.04
C VAL A 75 -12.47 -4.69 21.89
N ASP A 76 -13.17 -5.19 22.90
CA ASP A 76 -13.74 -6.53 22.90
C ASP A 76 -14.87 -6.65 21.86
N LYS A 77 -14.92 -7.81 21.18
CA LYS A 77 -15.98 -8.17 20.21
C LYS A 77 -16.15 -7.13 19.09
N ALA A 78 -15.06 -6.51 18.64
CA ALA A 78 -15.09 -5.47 17.60
C ALA A 78 -15.75 -5.95 16.29
N GLU A 79 -15.71 -7.24 15.97
CA GLU A 79 -16.39 -7.81 14.81
C GLU A 79 -17.91 -7.60 14.80
N THR A 80 -18.54 -7.39 15.96
CA THR A 80 -19.99 -7.15 16.10
C THR A 80 -20.42 -5.80 15.52
N ILE A 81 -19.49 -4.89 15.24
CA ILE A 81 -19.77 -3.62 14.53
C ILE A 81 -20.47 -3.91 13.19
N TRP A 82 -20.11 -5.01 12.53
CA TRP A 82 -20.67 -5.41 11.23
C TRP A 82 -22.11 -5.92 11.31
N ASP A 83 -22.63 -6.25 12.51
CA ASP A 83 -24.00 -6.74 12.69
C ASP A 83 -25.04 -5.65 12.41
N LYS A 84 -24.65 -4.39 12.59
CA LYS A 84 -25.49 -3.21 12.34
C LYS A 84 -25.45 -2.76 10.88
N VAL A 85 -24.48 -3.24 10.11
CA VAL A 85 -24.36 -2.91 8.69
C VAL A 85 -25.27 -3.84 7.91
N THR A 86 -26.13 -3.31 7.03
CA THR A 86 -27.08 -4.12 6.24
C THR A 86 -26.40 -4.79 5.05
N ASP A 87 -25.54 -4.05 4.34
CA ASP A 87 -25.01 -4.41 3.02
C ASP A 87 -24.07 -5.61 3.06
N THR A 88 -24.36 -6.68 2.31
CA THR A 88 -23.58 -7.94 2.35
C THR A 88 -22.15 -7.81 1.81
N SER A 89 -21.93 -6.82 0.95
CA SER A 89 -20.67 -6.53 0.27
C SER A 89 -20.32 -5.07 0.53
N ILE A 90 -19.10 -4.83 1.02
CA ILE A 90 -18.68 -3.54 1.55
C ILE A 90 -17.56 -2.99 0.66
N ASN A 91 -17.69 -1.77 0.16
CA ASN A 91 -16.59 -1.08 -0.53
C ASN A 91 -15.63 -0.39 0.45
N PHE A 92 -14.48 0.08 -0.04
CA PHE A 92 -13.46 0.65 0.84
C PHE A 92 -13.94 1.91 1.58
N THR A 93 -14.71 2.77 0.94
CA THR A 93 -15.28 3.99 1.56
C THR A 93 -16.18 3.64 2.73
N GLN A 94 -17.10 2.67 2.55
CA GLN A 94 -17.98 2.17 3.61
C GLN A 94 -17.16 1.51 4.72
N PHE A 95 -16.13 0.73 4.37
CA PHE A 95 -15.26 0.07 5.34
C PHE A 95 -14.57 1.09 6.26
N ILE A 96 -13.92 2.10 5.69
CA ILE A 96 -13.28 3.16 6.47
C ILE A 96 -14.29 3.92 7.30
N GLN A 97 -15.44 4.30 6.74
CA GLN A 97 -16.49 5.00 7.50
C GLN A 97 -16.95 4.21 8.73
N VAL A 98 -17.16 2.90 8.59
CA VAL A 98 -17.56 2.02 9.70
C VAL A 98 -16.47 1.96 10.77
N LEU A 99 -15.21 1.78 10.36
CA LEU A 99 -14.09 1.73 11.30
C LEU A 99 -13.85 3.08 11.99
N SER A 100 -13.87 4.19 11.25
CA SER A 100 -13.69 5.53 11.80
C SER A 100 -14.74 5.87 12.85
N ASN A 101 -15.99 5.46 12.66
CA ASN A 101 -17.08 5.78 13.59
C ASN A 101 -17.11 4.89 14.85
N ASN A 102 -16.61 3.66 14.77
CA ASN A 102 -16.83 2.66 15.82
C ASN A 102 -15.54 2.17 16.49
N LEU A 103 -14.42 2.17 15.77
CA LEU A 103 -13.19 1.51 16.20
C LEU A 103 -12.02 2.50 16.31
N LEU A 104 -11.74 3.27 15.26
CA LEU A 104 -10.58 4.16 15.22
C LEU A 104 -10.72 5.36 16.16
N VAL A 105 -11.94 5.74 16.56
CA VAL A 105 -12.18 6.69 17.66
C VAL A 105 -11.50 6.28 18.98
N GLY A 106 -11.14 5.00 19.13
CA GLY A 106 -10.39 4.51 20.27
C GLY A 106 -8.93 4.99 20.29
N ILE A 107 -8.34 5.30 19.14
CA ILE A 107 -6.94 5.73 19.04
C ILE A 107 -6.77 7.10 19.71
N ASP A 108 -7.64 8.08 19.38
CA ASP A 108 -7.62 9.44 19.94
C ASP A 108 -7.80 9.49 21.47
N LYS A 109 -8.30 8.41 22.09
CA LYS A 109 -8.45 8.33 23.56
C LYS A 109 -7.14 8.03 24.28
N ASN A 110 -6.08 7.69 23.55
CA ASN A 110 -4.78 7.36 24.11
C ASN A 110 -3.87 8.60 24.13
N PRO A 111 -2.86 8.64 25.03
CA PRO A 111 -1.85 9.69 25.00
C PRO A 111 -1.05 9.64 23.68
N GLU A 112 -0.56 10.79 23.22
CA GLU A 112 0.15 10.95 21.94
C GLU A 112 1.28 9.94 21.74
N SER A 113 2.07 9.66 22.79
CA SER A 113 3.14 8.65 22.77
C SER A 113 2.63 7.24 22.43
N LYS A 114 1.41 6.91 22.85
CA LYS A 114 0.77 5.62 22.57
C LYS A 114 0.03 5.62 21.24
N VAL A 115 -0.46 6.77 20.77
CA VAL A 115 -1.09 6.91 19.45
C VAL A 115 -0.12 6.51 18.35
N ALA A 116 1.13 6.98 18.39
CA ALA A 116 2.15 6.60 17.42
C ALA A 116 2.42 5.08 17.42
N SER A 117 2.54 4.47 18.61
CA SER A 117 2.71 3.01 18.75
C SER A 117 1.53 2.23 18.14
N LEU A 118 0.30 2.64 18.45
CA LEU A 118 -0.90 1.98 17.91
C LEU A 118 -0.99 2.10 16.38
N LYS A 119 -0.65 3.27 15.83
CA LYS A 119 -0.59 3.47 14.37
C LYS A 119 0.44 2.51 13.74
N ALA A 120 1.62 2.38 14.33
CA ALA A 120 2.66 1.45 13.88
C ALA A 120 2.25 -0.03 14.02
N GLU A 121 1.55 -0.40 15.09
CA GLU A 121 1.03 -1.76 15.28
C GLU A 121 -0.05 -2.12 14.25
N ILE A 122 -0.95 -1.18 13.94
CA ILE A 122 -1.96 -1.36 12.89
C ILE A 122 -1.29 -1.53 11.52
N ASP A 123 -0.30 -0.69 11.25
CA ASP A 123 0.50 -0.72 10.03
C ASP A 123 1.20 -2.08 9.84
N HIS A 124 1.85 -2.57 10.91
CA HIS A 124 2.49 -3.88 10.92
C HIS A 124 1.49 -5.03 10.76
N LEU A 125 0.33 -4.98 11.42
CA LEU A 125 -0.74 -5.97 11.23
C LEU A 125 -1.20 -6.03 9.77
N CYS A 126 -1.37 -4.88 9.13
CA CYS A 126 -1.77 -4.82 7.72
C CYS A 126 -0.70 -5.41 6.81
N TRP A 127 0.58 -5.10 7.06
CA TRP A 127 1.69 -5.71 6.33
C TRP A 127 1.71 -7.23 6.47
N LEU A 128 1.61 -7.77 7.69
CA LEU A 128 1.64 -9.23 7.92
C LEU A 128 0.53 -9.98 7.17
N LEU A 129 -0.62 -9.34 6.97
CA LEU A 129 -1.70 -9.90 6.16
C LEU A 129 -1.33 -9.92 4.66
N CYS A 130 -0.67 -8.86 4.17
CA CYS A 130 -0.41 -8.66 2.75
C CYS A 130 0.90 -9.28 2.24
N GLU A 131 1.90 -9.40 3.12
CA GLU A 131 3.28 -9.77 2.80
C GLU A 131 3.35 -10.98 1.88
N LYS A 132 2.75 -12.11 2.28
CA LYS A 132 2.84 -13.36 1.51
C LYS A 132 2.29 -13.23 0.10
N SER A 133 1.19 -12.50 -0.07
CA SER A 133 0.54 -12.34 -1.37
C SER A 133 1.33 -11.39 -2.27
N TYR A 134 1.85 -10.28 -1.73
CA TYR A 134 2.74 -9.40 -2.50
C TYR A 134 4.01 -10.13 -2.93
N LEU A 135 4.66 -10.86 -2.02
CA LEU A 135 5.85 -11.64 -2.37
C LEU A 135 5.56 -12.69 -3.45
N GLN A 136 4.42 -13.38 -3.39
CA GLN A 136 4.00 -14.32 -4.43
C GLN A 136 3.78 -13.64 -5.78
N GLN A 137 3.16 -12.46 -5.81
CA GLN A 137 2.92 -11.70 -7.04
C GLN A 137 4.23 -11.21 -7.66
N ILE A 138 5.13 -10.67 -6.84
CA ILE A 138 6.47 -10.21 -7.28
C ILE A 138 7.25 -11.37 -7.91
N LYS A 139 7.20 -12.57 -7.32
CA LYS A 139 7.86 -13.77 -7.85
C LYS A 139 7.22 -14.30 -9.13
N SER A 140 5.89 -14.39 -9.17
CA SER A 140 5.17 -15.00 -10.30
C SER A 140 5.39 -14.24 -11.61
N ASN A 141 5.43 -12.91 -11.55
CA ASN A 141 5.61 -12.07 -12.74
C ASN A 141 7.03 -12.10 -13.31
N LYS A 142 8.05 -12.49 -12.53
CA LYS A 142 9.43 -12.64 -13.01
C LYS A 142 9.53 -13.72 -14.11
N SER A 143 8.77 -14.81 -13.97
CA SER A 143 8.82 -15.95 -14.89
C SER A 143 8.26 -15.69 -16.30
N ALA A 144 7.49 -14.61 -16.49
CA ALA A 144 6.89 -14.29 -17.78
C ALA A 144 7.84 -13.47 -18.68
N ASP A 145 8.75 -12.68 -18.10
CA ASP A 145 9.66 -11.82 -18.85
C ASP A 145 10.90 -12.60 -19.38
N ASP A 146 11.31 -13.68 -18.70
CA ASP A 146 12.52 -14.46 -19.04
C ASP A 146 12.31 -15.47 -20.20
N GLN A 147 11.08 -15.71 -20.67
CA GLN A 147 10.81 -16.68 -21.75
C GLN A 147 10.97 -16.14 -23.18
N ASN A 148 11.39 -14.89 -23.37
CA ASN A 148 11.50 -14.26 -24.69
C ASN A 148 12.93 -14.18 -25.26
N ASP A 149 13.95 -14.77 -24.61
CA ASP A 149 15.35 -14.64 -25.05
C ASP A 149 16.12 -15.98 -25.20
N GLU A 150 15.43 -17.10 -25.44
CA GLU A 150 16.08 -18.34 -25.91
C GLU A 150 16.01 -18.44 -27.44
N SER A 151 16.93 -17.75 -28.11
CA SER A 151 17.28 -18.06 -29.49
C SER A 151 18.48 -19.02 -29.52
N GLN A 152 18.19 -20.26 -29.93
CA GLN A 152 19.07 -21.26 -30.57
C GLN A 152 20.47 -21.49 -29.98
N PHE A 153 20.60 -22.56 -29.19
CA PHE A 153 21.84 -23.33 -29.11
C PHE A 153 21.55 -24.83 -29.29
N THR A 154 22.17 -25.44 -30.29
CA THR A 154 22.10 -26.88 -30.56
C THR A 154 23.06 -27.67 -29.65
N PRO A 155 22.76 -28.93 -29.30
CA PRO A 155 23.57 -29.71 -28.36
C PRO A 155 24.83 -30.26 -29.02
N THR A 156 25.96 -30.21 -28.30
CA THR A 156 27.15 -31.04 -28.59
C THR A 156 27.44 -31.87 -27.34
N ASP A 157 27.54 -33.19 -27.51
CA ASP A 157 27.69 -34.19 -26.44
C ASP A 157 29.01 -34.04 -25.66
N GLY A 158 28.92 -34.14 -24.33
CA GLY A 158 30.09 -34.15 -23.44
C GLY A 158 29.70 -34.40 -21.99
N ASP A 159 29.78 -35.67 -21.59
CA ASP A 159 29.54 -36.22 -20.24
C ASP A 159 30.37 -35.51 -19.15
N THR A 160 29.71 -34.94 -18.13
CA THR A 160 30.33 -34.57 -16.85
C THR A 160 29.26 -34.52 -15.76
N THR A 161 29.38 -35.41 -14.77
CA THR A 161 28.62 -35.41 -13.51
C THR A 161 28.82 -34.10 -12.74
N VAL A 162 27.76 -33.28 -12.67
CA VAL A 162 27.72 -32.03 -11.90
C VAL A 162 27.06 -32.27 -10.55
N THR A 163 27.79 -31.94 -9.49
CA THR A 163 27.32 -31.86 -8.11
C THR A 163 26.29 -30.74 -8.00
N ILE A 164 25.06 -31.08 -7.61
CA ILE A 164 23.98 -30.11 -7.38
C ILE A 164 24.25 -29.41 -6.04
N GLU A 165 25.00 -28.31 -6.07
CA GLU A 165 24.98 -27.33 -5.00
C GLU A 165 23.63 -26.61 -5.06
N THR A 166 22.85 -26.71 -3.99
CA THR A 166 21.62 -25.94 -3.80
C THR A 166 21.96 -24.46 -3.84
N VAL A 167 21.72 -23.83 -4.99
CA VAL A 167 21.79 -22.38 -5.19
C VAL A 167 20.90 -21.75 -4.12
N SER A 168 21.50 -21.03 -3.18
CA SER A 168 20.71 -20.23 -2.25
C SER A 168 19.98 -19.19 -3.08
N ASP A 169 18.65 -19.30 -3.18
CA ASP A 169 17.81 -18.22 -3.69
C ASP A 169 18.07 -16.99 -2.82
N LYS A 170 19.01 -16.15 -3.24
CA LYS A 170 19.27 -14.89 -2.57
C LYS A 170 18.07 -14.02 -2.85
N GLU A 171 17.24 -13.82 -1.83
CA GLU A 171 16.08 -12.94 -1.90
C GLU A 171 16.30 -11.76 -0.95
N LEU A 172 15.63 -10.64 -1.24
CA LEU A 172 15.52 -9.54 -0.28
C LEU A 172 14.92 -10.03 1.03
N SER A 173 15.40 -9.47 2.14
CA SER A 173 14.82 -9.73 3.44
C SER A 173 13.38 -9.19 3.54
N GLY A 174 12.54 -9.84 4.35
CA GLY A 174 11.17 -9.35 4.62
C GLY A 174 11.13 -7.92 5.17
N ASP A 175 12.14 -7.55 5.96
CA ASP A 175 12.33 -6.17 6.46
C ASP A 175 12.55 -5.16 5.32
N ALA A 176 13.35 -5.51 4.31
CA ALA A 176 13.55 -4.66 3.14
C ALA A 176 12.23 -4.45 2.36
N TYR A 177 11.43 -5.51 2.19
CA TYR A 177 10.11 -5.38 1.56
C TYR A 177 9.15 -4.52 2.38
N PHE A 178 9.15 -4.67 3.71
CA PHE A 178 8.34 -3.82 4.58
C PHE A 178 8.75 -2.34 4.46
N LYS A 179 10.05 -2.05 4.41
CA LYS A 179 10.55 -0.68 4.20
C LYS A 179 10.18 -0.12 2.83
N LEU A 180 10.28 -0.92 1.76
CA LEU A 180 9.78 -0.53 0.45
C LEU A 180 8.27 -0.25 0.46
N TRP A 181 7.50 -1.01 1.23
CA TRP A 181 6.07 -0.77 1.42
C TRP A 181 5.79 0.55 2.15
N LYS A 182 6.61 0.91 3.16
CA LYS A 182 6.54 2.23 3.81
C LYS A 182 6.88 3.36 2.84
N ILE A 183 7.93 3.21 2.04
CA ILE A 183 8.32 4.19 1.01
C ILE A 183 7.19 4.33 -0.03
N PHE A 184 6.64 3.23 -0.52
CA PHE A 184 5.51 3.24 -1.45
C PHE A 184 4.33 4.02 -0.87
N ASN A 185 3.92 3.73 0.37
CA ASN A 185 2.83 4.45 1.04
C ASN A 185 3.10 5.95 1.20
N PHE A 186 4.36 6.34 1.34
CA PHE A 186 4.75 7.74 1.38
C PHE A 186 4.59 8.42 0.00
N LEU A 187 4.94 7.72 -1.08
CA LEU A 187 4.93 8.22 -2.47
C LEU A 187 3.58 8.07 -3.18
N VAL A 188 2.52 7.66 -2.48
CA VAL A 188 1.19 7.51 -3.08
C VAL A 188 0.70 8.83 -3.66
N GLU A 189 0.23 8.76 -4.91
CA GLU A 189 -0.36 9.88 -5.63
C GLU A 189 -1.66 10.40 -4.98
N ARG A 190 -1.86 11.71 -5.11
CA ARG A 190 -3.02 12.41 -4.54
C ARG A 190 -3.82 13.09 -5.64
N ALA A 191 -5.12 13.20 -5.39
CA ALA A 191 -5.99 14.01 -6.23
C ALA A 191 -5.61 15.50 -6.11
N GLN A 192 -6.14 16.33 -7.02
CA GLN A 192 -5.91 17.78 -7.02
C GLN A 192 -6.37 18.47 -5.74
N ASP A 193 -7.33 17.87 -5.03
CA ASP A 193 -7.82 18.36 -3.73
C ASP A 193 -7.01 17.85 -2.53
N GLY A 194 -5.92 17.11 -2.78
CA GLY A 194 -5.04 16.52 -1.76
C GLY A 194 -5.54 15.19 -1.20
N SER A 195 -6.72 14.72 -1.59
CA SER A 195 -7.27 13.45 -1.11
C SER A 195 -6.53 12.24 -1.69
N LEU A 196 -6.52 11.13 -0.94
CA LEU A 196 -5.92 9.88 -1.39
C LEU A 196 -6.74 9.25 -2.51
N LEU A 197 -6.05 8.87 -3.59
CA LEU A 197 -6.62 8.10 -4.69
C LEU A 197 -6.61 6.61 -4.34
N PHE A 198 -7.69 5.91 -4.67
CA PHE A 198 -7.79 4.46 -4.52
C PHE A 198 -8.19 3.84 -5.88
N PRO A 199 -7.50 2.81 -6.38
CA PRO A 199 -6.40 2.05 -5.74
C PRO A 199 -5.14 2.90 -5.50
N LEU A 200 -4.36 2.55 -4.47
CA LEU A 200 -3.11 3.24 -4.18
C LEU A 200 -2.11 3.00 -5.31
N ARG A 201 -1.53 4.08 -5.82
CA ARG A 201 -0.50 4.05 -6.86
C ARG A 201 0.58 5.07 -6.58
N ALA A 202 1.79 4.81 -7.04
CA ALA A 202 2.92 5.74 -7.01
C ALA A 202 3.37 6.08 -8.43
N ASP A 203 3.85 7.30 -8.65
CA ASP A 203 4.40 7.72 -9.94
C ASP A 203 5.69 6.97 -10.28
N ILE A 204 5.85 6.61 -11.54
CA ILE A 204 7.02 5.89 -12.05
C ILE A 204 8.33 6.66 -11.89
N GLU A 205 8.32 7.98 -12.05
CA GLU A 205 9.52 8.82 -11.90
C GLU A 205 9.96 8.86 -10.43
N GLU A 206 9.02 8.87 -9.49
CA GLU A 206 9.32 8.75 -8.05
C GLU A 206 9.94 7.39 -7.73
N ALA A 207 9.40 6.30 -8.30
CA ALA A 207 9.97 4.96 -8.12
C ALA A 207 11.39 4.85 -8.71
N GLU A 208 11.64 5.43 -9.89
CA GLU A 208 12.97 5.50 -10.50
C GLU A 208 13.94 6.28 -9.61
N ARG A 209 13.51 7.42 -9.06
CA ARG A 209 14.33 8.22 -8.14
C ARG A 209 14.71 7.45 -6.88
N ILE A 210 13.79 6.67 -6.31
CA ILE A 210 14.11 5.78 -5.18
C ILE A 210 15.16 4.75 -5.56
N ALA A 211 15.03 4.11 -6.74
CA ALA A 211 16.03 3.15 -7.21
C ALA A 211 17.41 3.80 -7.40
N GLU A 212 17.46 5.02 -7.97
CA GLU A 212 18.71 5.78 -8.11
C GLU A 212 19.33 6.09 -6.75
N GLN A 213 18.53 6.51 -5.76
CA GLN A 213 19.01 6.78 -4.40
C GLN A 213 19.58 5.52 -3.74
N ILE A 214 18.88 4.38 -3.85
CA ILE A 214 19.37 3.10 -3.33
C ILE A 214 20.74 2.77 -3.97
N CYS A 215 20.87 2.88 -5.29
CA CYS A 215 22.14 2.65 -5.99
C CYS A 215 23.25 3.58 -5.48
N GLN A 216 22.97 4.88 -5.33
CA GLN A 216 23.94 5.86 -4.85
C GLN A 216 24.42 5.54 -3.42
N THR A 217 23.48 5.21 -2.53
CA THR A 217 23.76 4.84 -1.15
C THR A 217 24.73 3.68 -1.06
N VAL A 218 24.53 2.65 -1.89
CA VAL A 218 25.41 1.47 -1.87
C VAL A 218 26.64 1.63 -2.78
N GLY A 219 26.77 2.72 -3.54
CA GLY A 219 27.88 2.91 -4.47
C GLY A 219 27.80 2.06 -5.74
N LEU A 220 26.59 1.63 -6.12
CA LEU A 220 26.32 0.97 -7.40
C LEU A 220 26.20 2.03 -8.53
N PRO A 221 26.55 1.66 -9.78
CA PRO A 221 26.37 2.57 -10.90
C PRO A 221 24.88 2.91 -11.05
N VAL A 222 24.58 4.21 -11.07
CA VAL A 222 23.21 4.68 -11.31
C VAL A 222 22.80 4.28 -12.73
N PRO A 223 21.70 3.55 -12.90
CA PRO A 223 21.19 3.21 -14.22
C PRO A 223 21.00 4.50 -15.00
N LYS A 224 21.67 4.66 -16.15
CA LYS A 224 21.38 5.79 -17.03
C LYS A 224 19.90 5.72 -17.35
N ASN A 225 19.19 6.83 -17.16
CA ASN A 225 17.80 6.94 -17.56
C ASN A 225 17.70 6.68 -19.06
N LYS A 226 17.49 5.41 -19.40
CA LYS A 226 16.63 5.05 -20.52
C LYS A 226 15.28 5.55 -20.04
N THR A 227 15.04 6.85 -20.17
CA THR A 227 13.69 7.39 -20.29
C THR A 227 12.99 6.35 -21.14
N LEU A 228 11.99 5.66 -20.59
CA LEU A 228 11.10 4.82 -21.38
C LEU A 228 10.77 5.69 -22.58
N GLN A 229 11.45 5.43 -23.72
CA GLN A 229 11.27 6.24 -24.90
C GLN A 229 9.81 5.95 -25.19
N LYS A 230 8.98 6.97 -24.96
CA LYS A 230 7.59 7.09 -25.37
C LYS A 230 7.50 6.37 -26.70
N THR A 231 7.18 5.07 -26.67
CA THR A 231 6.97 4.31 -27.89
C THR A 231 5.60 4.78 -28.27
N GLY A 232 5.60 5.77 -29.17
CA GLY A 232 4.43 6.50 -29.57
C GLY A 232 3.41 5.54 -30.16
N SER A 233 2.50 5.07 -29.33
CA SER A 233 1.14 4.80 -29.74
C SER A 233 0.25 5.45 -28.71
N VAL A 234 -0.28 6.60 -29.12
CA VAL A 234 -1.30 7.38 -28.43
C VAL A 234 -2.54 6.50 -28.28
N ASP A 235 -2.62 5.78 -27.17
CA ASP A 235 -3.89 5.48 -26.51
C ASP A 235 -3.84 6.17 -25.15
N VAL A 236 -4.51 7.32 -25.10
CA VAL A 236 -4.57 8.24 -23.96
C VAL A 236 -5.44 7.60 -22.87
N ASN A 237 -4.87 6.65 -22.14
CA ASN A 237 -5.29 6.38 -20.77
C ASN A 237 -4.17 6.87 -19.86
N ASP A 238 -4.42 7.96 -19.14
CA ASP A 238 -3.50 8.70 -18.27
C ASP A 238 -2.82 7.83 -17.19
N ASP A 239 -3.36 6.64 -16.90
CA ASP A 239 -2.90 5.76 -15.83
C ASP A 239 -1.62 4.95 -16.16
N THR A 240 -1.03 5.07 -17.36
CA THR A 240 0.15 4.27 -17.74
C THR A 240 1.43 4.57 -16.94
N PHE A 241 1.46 5.65 -16.16
CA PHE A 241 2.62 6.07 -15.37
C PHE A 241 2.51 5.71 -13.89
N LEU A 242 1.42 5.05 -13.49
CA LEU A 242 1.10 4.76 -12.10
C LEU A 242 1.35 3.29 -11.77
N LEU A 243 2.15 3.03 -10.74
CA LEU A 243 2.54 1.71 -10.30
C LEU A 243 1.77 1.30 -9.04
N ASP A 244 1.23 0.07 -8.96
CA ASP A 244 0.93 -0.49 -7.63
C ASP A 244 2.21 -0.91 -6.90
N PHE A 245 2.05 -1.36 -5.65
CA PHE A 245 3.16 -1.80 -4.83
C PHE A 245 3.99 -2.94 -5.46
N THR A 246 3.35 -3.90 -6.13
CA THR A 246 4.05 -5.03 -6.78
C THR A 246 4.90 -4.52 -7.94
N GLU A 247 4.33 -3.65 -8.77
CA GLU A 247 5.02 -3.01 -9.90
C GLU A 247 6.16 -2.08 -9.44
N PHE A 248 5.92 -1.30 -8.39
CA PHE A 248 6.89 -0.41 -7.75
C PHE A 248 8.13 -1.17 -7.28
N VAL A 249 7.92 -2.25 -6.51
CA VAL A 249 9.04 -3.08 -6.03
C VAL A 249 9.79 -3.70 -7.21
N ARG A 250 9.07 -4.26 -8.18
CA ARG A 250 9.71 -4.89 -9.36
C ARG A 250 10.58 -3.90 -10.12
N LEU A 251 10.12 -2.67 -10.34
CA LEU A 251 10.89 -1.63 -11.00
C LEU A 251 12.18 -1.33 -10.21
N ILE A 252 12.08 -1.15 -8.90
CA ILE A 252 13.25 -0.92 -8.05
C ILE A 252 14.25 -2.08 -8.17
N LEU A 253 13.78 -3.33 -8.06
CA LEU A 253 14.68 -4.49 -8.15
C LEU A 253 15.32 -4.59 -9.52
N GLN A 254 14.58 -4.35 -10.61
CA GLN A 254 15.12 -4.35 -11.96
C GLN A 254 16.23 -3.29 -12.13
N ARG A 255 16.09 -2.13 -11.50
CA ARG A 255 17.04 -1.02 -11.60
C ARG A 255 18.28 -1.24 -10.73
N VAL A 256 18.14 -1.86 -9.57
CA VAL A 256 19.25 -2.01 -8.60
C VAL A 256 20.01 -3.33 -8.77
N SER A 257 19.35 -4.40 -9.24
CA SER A 257 19.91 -5.78 -9.23
C SER A 257 20.87 -6.09 -10.40
N SER A 258 21.89 -5.25 -10.61
CA SER A 258 22.94 -5.52 -11.59
C SER A 258 24.00 -6.53 -11.11
N GLN A 259 24.07 -6.77 -9.80
CA GLN A 259 24.95 -7.74 -9.15
C GLN A 259 24.16 -8.39 -8.00
N ASP A 260 24.14 -9.72 -7.89
CA ASP A 260 23.31 -10.52 -6.97
C ASP A 260 23.65 -10.36 -5.46
N ASP A 261 23.83 -9.12 -4.98
CA ASP A 261 24.08 -8.77 -3.59
C ASP A 261 22.85 -8.12 -2.94
N PHE A 262 21.83 -8.94 -2.68
CA PHE A 262 20.60 -8.49 -2.00
C PHE A 262 20.83 -8.01 -0.57
N ALA A 263 21.96 -8.35 0.07
CA ALA A 263 22.28 -7.85 1.40
C ALA A 263 22.64 -6.36 1.33
N MET A 264 23.48 -6.00 0.36
CA MET A 264 23.83 -4.62 0.05
C MET A 264 22.59 -3.80 -0.36
N ILE A 265 21.73 -4.36 -1.23
CA ILE A 265 20.48 -3.70 -1.63
C ILE A 265 19.54 -3.49 -0.42
N SER A 266 19.40 -4.50 0.45
CA SER A 266 18.58 -4.38 1.67
C SER A 266 19.09 -3.26 2.58
N HIS A 267 20.42 -3.12 2.70
CA HIS A 267 21.03 -2.04 3.45
C HIS A 267 20.73 -0.66 2.82
N GLY A 268 20.87 -0.53 1.50
CA GLY A 268 20.54 0.70 0.78
C GLY A 268 19.07 1.11 0.92
N ILE A 269 18.14 0.15 0.82
CA ILE A 269 16.71 0.37 1.11
C ILE A 269 16.52 0.87 2.55
N GLY A 270 17.25 0.28 3.49
CA GLY A 270 17.29 0.71 4.88
C GLY A 270 17.63 2.18 5.05
N GLU A 271 18.74 2.63 4.48
CA GLU A 271 19.18 4.02 4.65
C GLU A 271 18.25 5.01 3.93
N VAL A 272 17.79 4.69 2.72
CA VAL A 272 16.83 5.55 1.98
C VAL A 272 15.52 5.69 2.77
N HIS A 273 15.02 4.61 3.36
CA HIS A 273 13.86 4.65 4.26
C HIS A 273 14.10 5.60 5.45
N GLU A 274 15.20 5.42 6.18
CA GLU A 274 15.52 6.27 7.34
C GLU A 274 15.68 7.75 6.95
N GLN A 275 16.27 8.02 5.78
CA GLN A 275 16.41 9.38 5.26
C GLN A 275 15.05 10.03 5.00
N ILE A 276 14.16 9.33 4.28
CA ILE A 276 12.80 9.81 4.00
C ILE A 276 12.05 10.07 5.31
N MET A 277 12.10 9.12 6.26
CA MET A 277 11.44 9.28 7.55
C MET A 277 12.00 10.46 8.35
N SER A 278 13.33 10.68 8.33
CA SER A 278 13.95 11.83 9.00
C SER A 278 13.53 13.15 8.39
N ASP A 279 13.43 13.23 7.06
CA ASP A 279 13.02 14.44 6.36
C ASP A 279 11.55 14.80 6.59
N ILE A 280 10.69 13.81 6.85
CA ILE A 280 9.30 14.02 7.25
C ILE A 280 9.22 14.62 8.66
N VAL A 281 9.96 14.06 9.62
CA VAL A 281 9.94 14.52 11.03
C VAL A 281 10.46 15.95 11.18
N ARG A 282 11.30 16.43 10.25
CA ARG A 282 11.87 17.78 10.28
C ARG A 282 10.96 18.87 9.70
N LYS A 283 9.92 18.52 8.96
CA LYS A 283 8.98 19.47 8.36
C LYS A 283 7.84 19.80 9.30
#